data_AF-A0A3M6KGG3-F1
#
_entry.id   AF-A0A3M6KGG3-F1
#
_cell.length_a   1.000
_cell.length_b   1.000
_cell.length_c   1.000
_cell.angle_alpha   90.00
_cell.angle_beta   90.00
_cell.angle_gamma   90.00
#
_symmetry.space_group_name_H-M   'P 1'
#
loop_
_entity.id
_entity.type
_entity.pdbx_description
1 polymer ?
#
loop_
_entity_poly.entity_id
_entity_poly.type
_entity_poly.pdbx_seq_one_letter_code
_entity_poly.pdbx_strand_id
1 'polypeptide(L)'
;MALWQKPKNGFDELFLAEKNCTTVCHEILHEMLRQKKHKRYIEDVHDLQVQHLFNDLPFIQYDENFEITEDKPKFLSMDISKIKY
;
A
#
# COMPACT_ATOMS: atom_id res chain seq x y z
N MET A 1 -4.49 12.45 1.05
CA MET A 1 -4.99 12.81 2.40
C MET A 1 -5.60 11.56 3.01
N ALA A 2 -4.89 10.91 3.92
CA ALA A 2 -5.29 9.64 4.52
C ALA A 2 -6.38 9.84 5.58
N LEU A 3 -7.56 9.26 5.38
CA LEU A 3 -8.61 9.24 6.41
C LEU A 3 -8.54 7.90 7.15
N TRP A 4 -8.13 7.94 8.42
CA TRP A 4 -7.99 6.73 9.21
C TRP A 4 -9.35 6.06 9.45
N GLN A 5 -9.51 4.83 8.96
CA GLN A 5 -10.73 4.07 9.15
C GLN A 5 -10.65 3.23 10.43
N LYS A 6 -11.67 3.36 11.29
CA LYS A 6 -11.79 2.53 12.48
C LYS A 6 -12.58 1.26 12.15
N PRO A 7 -12.08 0.06 12.48
CA PRO A 7 -12.85 -1.18 12.34
C PRO A 7 -14.12 -1.13 13.20
N LYS A 8 -15.19 -1.76 12.70
CA LYS A 8 -16.48 -1.85 13.41
C LYS A 8 -16.45 -2.83 14.58
N ASN A 9 -15.62 -3.87 14.48
CA ASN A 9 -15.42 -4.89 15.51
C ASN A 9 -13.97 -4.81 16.05
N GLY A 10 -13.77 -4.18 17.21
CA GLY A 10 -12.51 -4.28 17.98
C GLY A 10 -11.21 -4.02 17.19
N PHE A 11 -10.16 -4.78 17.49
CA PHE A 11 -8.88 -4.77 16.76
C PHE A 11 -8.91 -5.81 15.63
N ASP A 12 -9.57 -5.47 14.53
CA ASP A 12 -9.49 -6.27 13.31
C ASP A 12 -8.22 -5.91 12.54
N GLU A 13 -7.15 -6.67 12.77
CA GLU A 13 -5.84 -6.47 12.15
C GLU A 13 -5.89 -6.51 10.63
N LEU A 14 -6.74 -7.38 10.05
CA LEU A 14 -6.90 -7.51 8.60
C LEU A 14 -7.54 -6.25 8.01
N PHE A 15 -8.58 -5.73 8.64
CA PHE A 15 -9.21 -4.48 8.22
C PHE A 15 -8.23 -3.30 8.27
N LEU A 16 -7.43 -3.21 9.33
CA LEU A 16 -6.41 -2.17 9.49
C LEU A 16 -5.33 -2.29 8.41
N ALA A 17 -4.87 -3.50 8.11
CA ALA A 17 -3.93 -3.75 7.02
C ALA A 17 -4.53 -3.32 5.67
N GLU A 18 -5.74 -3.76 5.34
CA GLU A 18 -6.35 -3.48 4.04
C GLU A 18 -6.69 -2.01 3.80
N LYS A 19 -7.15 -1.29 4.84
CA LYS A 19 -7.61 0.10 4.69
C LYS A 19 -6.55 1.11 5.06
N ASN A 20 -5.96 0.97 6.23
CA ASN A 20 -5.05 1.99 6.75
C ASN A 20 -3.63 1.77 6.25
N CYS A 21 -3.12 0.53 6.27
CA CYS A 21 -1.75 0.24 5.81
C CYS A 21 -1.60 0.57 4.31
N THR A 22 -2.54 0.16 3.47
CA THR A 22 -2.53 0.52 2.03
C THR A 22 -2.54 2.02 1.78
N THR A 23 -3.34 2.78 2.55
CA THR A 23 -3.39 4.25 2.46
C THR A 23 -2.08 4.90 2.92
N VAL A 24 -1.47 4.39 3.99
CA VAL A 24 -0.16 4.88 4.47
C VAL A 24 0.93 4.56 3.46
N CYS A 25 0.95 3.35 2.91
CA CYS A 25 1.88 2.95 1.84
C CYS A 25 1.76 3.87 0.62
N HIS A 26 0.55 4.29 0.24
CA HIS A 26 0.33 5.25 -0.83
C HIS A 26 1.01 6.59 -0.59
N GLU A 27 0.82 7.18 0.59
CA GLU A 27 1.43 8.47 0.94
C GLU A 27 2.96 8.36 1.05
N ILE A 28 3.48 7.25 1.59
CA ILE A 28 4.92 6.98 1.64
C ILE A 28 5.51 6.87 0.23
N LEU A 29 4.80 6.19 -0.70
CA LEU A 29 5.26 6.01 -2.08
C LEU A 29 5.43 7.36 -2.80
N HIS A 30 4.49 8.29 -2.59
CA HIS A 30 4.60 9.66 -3.08
C HIS A 30 5.87 10.33 -2.59
N GLU A 31 6.13 10.27 -1.28
CA GLU A 31 7.31 10.93 -0.70
C GLU A 31 8.62 10.26 -1.15
N MET A 32 8.67 8.93 -1.27
CA MET A 32 9.85 8.22 -1.76
C MET A 32 10.19 8.61 -3.20
N LEU A 33 9.21 8.68 -4.10
CA LEU A 33 9.44 9.07 -5.50
C LEU A 33 9.74 10.56 -5.65
N ARG A 34 9.13 11.39 -4.79
CA ARG A 34 9.47 12.81 -4.69
C ARG A 34 10.93 13.01 -4.29
N GLN A 35 11.44 12.27 -3.30
CA GLN A 35 12.85 12.30 -2.91
C GLN A 35 13.78 11.83 -4.05
N LYS A 36 13.35 10.86 -4.86
CA LYS A 36 14.05 10.40 -6.07
C LYS A 36 13.98 11.39 -7.24
N LYS A 37 13.31 12.54 -7.10
CA LYS A 37 13.10 13.56 -8.16
C LYS A 37 12.39 13.01 -9.40
N HIS A 38 11.56 11.98 -9.24
CA HIS A 38 10.76 11.45 -10.33
C HIS A 38 9.69 12.47 -10.74
N LYS A 39 9.57 12.77 -12.04
CA LYS A 39 8.73 13.89 -12.52
C LYS A 39 7.23 13.59 -12.53
N ARG A 40 6.85 12.32 -12.75
CA ARG A 40 5.44 11.88 -12.88
C ARG A 40 4.98 11.02 -11.71
N TYR A 41 5.62 11.19 -10.55
CA TYR A 41 5.35 10.36 -9.38
C TYR A 41 3.89 10.36 -8.94
N ILE A 42 3.19 11.49 -9.07
CA ILE A 42 1.78 11.58 -8.66
C ILE A 42 0.91 10.65 -9.51
N GLU A 43 1.06 10.72 -10.84
CA GLU A 43 0.30 9.91 -11.79
C GLU A 43 0.65 8.43 -11.62
N ASP A 44 1.93 8.10 -11.56
CA ASP A 44 2.38 6.70 -11.48
C ASP A 44 1.94 6.03 -10.17
N VAL A 45 1.96 6.76 -9.04
CA VAL A 45 1.48 6.25 -7.74
C VAL A 45 -0.03 6.04 -7.77
N HIS A 46 -0.79 6.94 -8.39
CA HIS A 46 -2.24 6.82 -8.50
C HIS A 46 -2.65 5.69 -9.43
N ASP A 47 -1.98 5.55 -10.58
CA ASP A 47 -2.19 4.45 -11.52
C ASP A 47 -1.87 3.11 -10.87
N LEU A 48 -0.78 3.03 -10.09
CA LEU A 48 -0.43 1.86 -9.32
C LEU A 48 -1.50 1.51 -8.27
N GLN A 49 -2.01 2.50 -7.56
CA GLN A 49 -3.05 2.29 -6.56
C GLN A 49 -4.36 1.79 -7.20
N VAL A 50 -4.78 2.39 -8.31
CA VAL A 50 -5.96 1.95 -9.07
C VAL A 50 -5.77 0.51 -9.55
N GLN A 51 -4.58 0.17 -10.03
CA GLN A 51 -4.23 -1.19 -10.43
C GLN A 51 -4.38 -2.21 -9.30
N HIS A 52 -3.91 -1.89 -8.08
CA HIS A 52 -4.07 -2.79 -6.93
C HIS A 52 -5.50 -2.86 -6.39
N LEU A 53 -6.28 -1.77 -6.49
CA LEU A 53 -7.65 -1.73 -5.99
C LEU A 53 -8.67 -2.37 -6.95
N PHE A 54 -8.45 -2.27 -8.26
CA PHE A 54 -9.46 -2.64 -9.26
C PHE A 54 -8.99 -3.69 -10.28
N ASN A 55 -7.68 -3.90 -10.44
CA ASN A 55 -7.12 -4.66 -11.57
C ASN A 55 -6.46 -5.98 -11.12
N ASP A 56 -6.99 -6.60 -10.05
CA ASP A 56 -6.54 -7.88 -9.47
C ASP A 56 -5.02 -7.96 -9.21
N LEU A 57 -4.36 -6.82 -8.99
CA LEU A 57 -2.96 -6.82 -8.56
C LEU A 57 -2.90 -7.06 -7.06
N PRO A 58 -2.40 -8.23 -6.63
CA PRO A 58 -2.33 -8.53 -5.21
C PRO A 58 -1.36 -7.56 -4.55
N PHE A 59 -1.79 -6.99 -3.42
CA PHE A 59 -0.88 -6.29 -2.54
C PHE A 59 0.17 -7.26 -2.01
N ILE A 60 1.40 -6.77 -1.83
CA ILE A 60 2.46 -7.54 -1.19
C ILE A 60 2.12 -7.64 0.30
N GLN A 61 1.98 -8.88 0.75
CA GLN A 61 1.64 -9.25 2.10
C GLN A 61 2.92 -9.45 2.92
N TYR A 62 3.01 -8.78 4.06
CA TYR A 62 4.13 -8.90 4.98
C TYR A 62 3.67 -9.40 6.35
N ASP A 63 4.49 -10.23 6.99
CA ASP A 63 4.31 -10.73 8.35
C ASP A 63 4.84 -9.74 9.41
N GLU A 64 4.89 -10.17 10.68
CA GLU A 64 5.45 -9.39 11.80
C GLU A 64 6.94 -9.09 11.64
N ASN A 65 7.67 -9.92 10.88
CA ASN A 65 9.11 -9.80 10.65
C ASN A 65 9.44 -9.02 9.38
N PHE A 66 8.43 -8.46 8.70
CA PHE A 66 8.55 -7.78 7.42
C PHE A 66 9.01 -8.70 6.27
N GLU A 67 8.72 -9.99 6.37
CA GLU A 67 8.95 -10.98 5.31
C GLU A 67 7.69 -11.16 4.45
N ILE A 68 7.90 -11.39 3.15
CA ILE A 68 6.81 -11.63 2.21
C ILE A 68 6.14 -12.97 2.59
N THR A 69 4.84 -12.93 2.86
CA THR A 69 4.09 -14.09 3.36
C THR A 69 2.77 -14.23 2.61
N GLU A 70 2.35 -15.46 2.33
CA GLU A 70 1.04 -15.76 1.72
C GLU A 70 -0.05 -16.12 2.78
N ASP A 71 0.38 -16.33 4.02
CA ASP A 71 -0.48 -16.50 5.20
C ASP A 71 -1.01 -15.16 5.74
N LYS A 72 -1.54 -15.16 6.97
CA LYS A 72 -2.21 -14.01 7.60
C LYS A 72 -1.34 -12.74 7.60
N PRO A 73 -1.62 -11.74 6.74
CA PRO A 73 -0.76 -10.57 6.60
C PRO A 73 -0.98 -9.59 7.75
N LYS A 74 0.12 -9.03 8.24
CA LYS A 74 0.12 -7.90 9.19
C LYS A 74 0.19 -6.56 8.48
N PHE A 75 0.93 -6.51 7.37
CA PHE A 75 1.09 -5.30 6.57
C PHE A 75 0.83 -5.60 5.10
N LEU A 76 0.30 -4.60 4.40
CA LEU A 76 0.03 -4.66 2.97
C LEU A 76 0.73 -3.51 2.30
N SER A 77 1.59 -3.80 1.33
CA SER A 77 2.27 -2.79 0.51
C SER A 77 1.90 -2.93 -0.95
N MET A 78 2.05 -1.84 -1.69
CA MET A 78 1.91 -1.87 -3.15
C MET A 78 3.20 -2.37 -3.80
N ASP A 79 3.06 -3.13 -4.88
CA ASP A 79 4.20 -3.59 -5.66
C ASP A 79 4.79 -2.46 -6.49
N ILE A 80 5.95 -1.96 -6.05
CA ILE A 80 6.68 -0.84 -6.67
C ILE A 80 7.48 -1.33 -7.90
N SER A 81 7.61 -2.64 -8.12
CA SER A 81 8.37 -3.20 -9.25
C SER A 81 7.82 -2.77 -10.61
N LYS A 82 6.56 -2.33 -10.65
CA LYS A 82 5.92 -1.77 -11.85
C LYS A 82 6.21 -0.30 -12.10
N ILE A 83 6.68 0.43 -11.08
CA ILE A 83 7.08 1.83 -11.25
C ILE A 83 8.50 1.84 -11.81
N LYS A 84 8.63 2.17 -13.10
CA LYS A 84 9.92 2.47 -13.71
C LYS A 84 10.35 3.88 -13.31
N TYR A 85 11.26 3.97 -12.33
CA TYR A 85 11.94 5.21 -11.92
C TYR A 85 13.31 5.35 -12.58
#